data_AF-A0ABD5CAD1-F1
#
_entry.id   AF-A0ABD5CAD1-F1
#
_cell.length_a   1.000
_cell.length_b   1.000
_cell.length_c   1.000
_cell.angle_alpha   90.00
_cell.angle_beta   90.00
_cell.angle_gamma   90.00
#
_symmetry.space_group_name_H-M   'P 1'
#
loop_
_entity.id
_entity.type
_entity.pdbx_description
1 polymer ?
#
loop_
_entity_poly.entity_id
_entity_poly.type
_entity_poly.pdbx_seq_one_letter_code
_entity_poly.pdbx_strand_id
1 'polypeptide(L)'
;MLRIGQVEATATQDGKYTDGSVAGGIAATRLRAAAFNAMQEELAHIVESAGLALDINDMTQVLKAIQKLTLSRANPFADIKSDGAAAISTALTNLGLTNAIIGDTCKEAGFYSGSALAPYLMHEDTHTPIRLVTLDSVHRVTTTTYTINYYANGLIHILGMTPTVSSLTPKTMTFPVAFPNACIRFALHNQESGVPSYNMAMYSNLSRTGAKIWGVANILGNSGSPTLGALPDAEISYEAWGY
;
A
#
# COMPACT_ATOMS: atom_id res chain seq x y z
N MET A 1 -21.21 -7.72 -51.40
CA MET A 1 -22.07 -8.70 -52.09
C MET A 1 -22.60 -8.21 -53.44
N LEU A 2 -22.46 -9.06 -54.46
CA LEU A 2 -23.03 -8.90 -55.81
C LEU A 2 -24.58 -8.83 -55.76
N ARG A 3 -25.18 -7.92 -56.54
CA ARG A 3 -26.64 -7.84 -56.72
C ARG A 3 -27.09 -8.57 -57.98
N ILE A 4 -28.29 -9.17 -57.94
CA ILE A 4 -28.82 -9.96 -59.05
C ILE A 4 -28.96 -9.14 -60.35
N GLY A 5 -29.28 -7.85 -60.28
CA GLY A 5 -29.36 -6.99 -61.47
C GLY A 5 -28.03 -6.77 -62.22
N GLN A 6 -26.89 -7.15 -61.63
CA GLN A 6 -25.60 -7.13 -62.32
C GLN A 6 -25.41 -8.35 -63.23
N VAL A 7 -26.21 -9.41 -63.06
CA VAL A 7 -26.07 -10.70 -63.77
C VAL A 7 -27.38 -11.23 -64.38
N GLU A 8 -28.53 -10.59 -64.10
CA GLU A 8 -29.83 -10.92 -64.68
C GLU A 8 -30.58 -9.64 -65.10
N ALA A 9 -30.95 -9.59 -66.38
CA ALA A 9 -31.59 -8.42 -66.98
C ALA A 9 -33.06 -8.28 -66.58
N THR A 10 -33.72 -9.37 -66.16
CA THR A 10 -35.10 -9.33 -65.65
C THR A 10 -35.20 -8.99 -64.16
N ALA A 11 -34.11 -8.49 -63.55
CA ALA A 11 -34.15 -7.88 -62.23
C ALA A 11 -34.91 -6.55 -62.25
N THR A 12 -35.34 -6.07 -61.08
CA THR A 12 -35.93 -4.73 -60.96
C THR A 12 -34.90 -3.65 -61.32
N GLN A 13 -35.37 -2.43 -61.56
CA GLN A 13 -34.50 -1.28 -61.85
C GLN A 13 -33.49 -1.00 -60.71
N ASP A 14 -33.82 -1.34 -59.46
CA ASP A 14 -32.93 -1.24 -58.29
C ASP A 14 -31.92 -2.41 -58.19
N GLY A 15 -31.96 -3.34 -59.16
CA GLY A 15 -31.12 -4.54 -59.23
C GLY A 15 -31.52 -5.64 -58.25
N LYS A 16 -32.80 -5.73 -57.86
CA LYS A 16 -33.34 -6.74 -56.93
C LYS A 16 -34.13 -7.83 -57.67
N TYR A 17 -34.44 -8.91 -56.96
CA TYR A 17 -35.33 -9.96 -57.46
C TYR A 17 -36.76 -9.45 -57.61
N THR A 18 -37.48 -9.96 -58.60
CA THR A 18 -38.92 -9.82 -58.78
C THR A 18 -39.54 -11.18 -59.14
N ASP A 19 -40.71 -11.46 -58.59
CA ASP A 19 -41.52 -12.63 -58.96
C ASP A 19 -42.11 -12.51 -60.38
N GLY A 20 -41.97 -11.33 -61.00
CA GLY A 20 -42.63 -11.00 -62.27
C GLY A 20 -44.14 -10.82 -62.09
N SER A 21 -44.82 -10.61 -63.21
CA SER A 21 -46.28 -10.55 -63.29
C SER A 21 -46.70 -10.94 -64.70
N VAL A 22 -47.36 -12.10 -64.84
CA VAL A 22 -47.87 -12.57 -66.14
C VAL A 22 -48.92 -11.60 -66.68
N ALA A 23 -49.82 -11.10 -65.82
CA ALA A 23 -50.85 -10.13 -66.21
C ALA A 23 -50.27 -8.76 -66.58
N GLY A 24 -49.14 -8.38 -65.98
CA GLY A 24 -48.43 -7.12 -66.26
C GLY A 24 -47.35 -7.22 -67.35
N GLY A 25 -47.12 -8.41 -67.94
CA GLY A 25 -46.04 -8.63 -68.90
C GLY A 25 -44.63 -8.49 -68.32
N ILE A 26 -44.47 -8.59 -67.00
CA ILE A 26 -43.17 -8.48 -66.32
C ILE A 26 -42.59 -9.88 -66.14
N ALA A 27 -41.41 -10.14 -66.71
CA ALA A 27 -40.72 -11.40 -66.52
C ALA A 27 -40.19 -11.53 -65.08
N ALA A 28 -40.28 -12.74 -64.51
CA ALA A 28 -39.65 -13.05 -63.24
C ALA A 28 -38.12 -13.01 -63.34
N THR A 29 -37.44 -12.70 -62.24
CA THR A 29 -35.98 -12.76 -62.16
C THR A 29 -35.51 -14.20 -62.20
N ARG A 30 -34.66 -14.54 -63.17
CA ARG A 30 -34.06 -15.87 -63.24
C ARG A 30 -32.99 -16.04 -62.15
N LEU A 31 -32.99 -17.20 -61.53
CA LEU A 31 -32.00 -17.58 -60.52
C LEU A 31 -30.66 -17.87 -61.18
N ARG A 32 -29.72 -16.93 -61.08
CA ARG A 32 -28.37 -17.02 -61.68
C ARG A 32 -27.38 -17.64 -60.70
N ALA A 33 -26.64 -18.66 -61.15
CA ALA A 33 -25.56 -19.28 -60.38
C ALA A 33 -24.56 -18.25 -59.83
N ALA A 34 -24.21 -17.22 -60.60
CA ALA A 34 -23.32 -16.14 -60.16
C ALA A 34 -23.81 -15.44 -58.87
N ALA A 35 -25.12 -15.24 -58.70
CA ALA A 35 -25.67 -14.63 -57.50
C ALA A 35 -25.66 -15.58 -56.29
N PHE A 36 -25.93 -16.87 -56.50
CA PHE A 36 -25.86 -17.88 -55.43
C PHE A 36 -24.43 -18.15 -54.98
N ASN A 37 -23.49 -18.27 -55.92
CA ASN A 37 -22.07 -18.43 -55.60
C ASN A 37 -21.56 -17.19 -54.85
N ALA A 38 -21.96 -15.98 -55.24
CA ALA A 38 -21.58 -14.78 -54.50
C ALA A 38 -22.10 -14.80 -53.04
N MET A 39 -23.32 -15.27 -52.78
CA MET A 39 -23.82 -15.46 -51.42
C MET A 39 -23.02 -16.52 -50.66
N GLN A 40 -22.69 -17.63 -51.31
CA GLN A 40 -21.90 -18.70 -50.71
C GLN A 40 -20.50 -18.21 -50.32
N GLU A 41 -19.81 -17.50 -51.21
CA GLU A 41 -18.46 -16.98 -50.94
C GLU A 41 -18.46 -15.92 -49.83
N GLU A 42 -19.45 -15.03 -49.75
CA GLU A 42 -19.57 -14.06 -48.65
C GLU A 42 -19.74 -14.77 -47.29
N LEU A 43 -20.56 -15.84 -47.23
CA LEU A 43 -20.71 -16.65 -46.03
C LEU A 43 -19.44 -17.46 -45.71
N ALA A 44 -18.78 -18.00 -46.73
CA ALA A 44 -17.52 -18.74 -46.60
C ALA A 44 -16.40 -17.84 -46.04
N HIS A 45 -16.28 -16.62 -46.53
CA HIS A 45 -15.29 -15.66 -46.04
C HIS A 45 -15.51 -15.27 -44.57
N ILE A 46 -16.76 -15.23 -44.08
CA ILE A 46 -17.02 -15.04 -42.65
C ILE A 46 -16.42 -16.20 -41.83
N VAL A 47 -16.58 -17.44 -42.31
CA VAL A 47 -16.04 -18.65 -41.65
C VAL A 47 -14.52 -18.65 -41.65
N GLU A 48 -13.91 -18.39 -42.80
CA GLU A 48 -12.46 -18.36 -42.97
C GLU A 48 -11.81 -17.23 -42.16
N SER A 49 -12.45 -16.05 -42.11
CA SER A 49 -11.98 -14.90 -41.31
C SER A 49 -12.01 -15.19 -39.81
N ALA A 50 -12.90 -16.08 -39.35
CA ALA A 50 -12.88 -16.61 -37.99
C ALA A 50 -11.76 -17.64 -37.75
N GLY A 51 -10.92 -17.93 -38.74
CA GLY A 51 -9.87 -18.96 -38.70
C GLY A 51 -10.42 -20.39 -38.66
N LEU A 52 -11.59 -20.63 -39.24
CA LEU A 52 -12.19 -21.96 -39.40
C LEU A 52 -12.03 -22.41 -40.86
N ALA A 53 -11.80 -23.70 -41.07
CA ALA A 53 -11.79 -24.29 -42.42
C ALA A 53 -13.20 -24.70 -42.84
N LEU A 54 -13.51 -24.59 -44.14
CA LEU A 54 -14.79 -25.01 -44.68
C LEU A 54 -14.95 -26.54 -44.66
N ASP A 55 -16.06 -27.03 -44.12
CA ASP A 55 -16.42 -28.45 -44.05
C ASP A 55 -17.79 -28.70 -44.69
N ILE A 56 -17.83 -29.56 -45.71
CA ILE A 56 -19.07 -29.94 -46.41
C ILE A 56 -20.09 -30.63 -45.51
N ASN A 57 -19.66 -31.25 -44.41
CA ASN A 57 -20.53 -31.97 -43.49
C ASN A 57 -21.04 -31.11 -42.33
N ASP A 58 -20.62 -29.83 -42.24
CA ASP A 58 -21.01 -28.92 -41.16
C ASP A 58 -21.94 -27.81 -41.67
N MET A 59 -23.21 -27.88 -41.28
CA MET A 59 -24.21 -26.85 -41.59
C MET A 59 -24.27 -25.71 -40.55
N THR A 60 -23.36 -25.70 -39.57
CA THR A 60 -23.31 -24.72 -38.47
C THR A 60 -22.11 -23.77 -38.53
N GLN A 61 -21.34 -23.80 -39.61
CA GLN A 61 -20.07 -23.09 -39.72
C GLN A 61 -20.20 -21.57 -39.55
N VAL A 62 -21.20 -20.96 -40.19
CA VAL A 62 -21.47 -19.51 -40.05
C VAL A 62 -21.82 -19.17 -38.60
N LEU A 63 -22.58 -20.02 -37.91
CA LEU A 63 -22.89 -19.82 -36.49
C LEU A 63 -21.63 -19.90 -35.62
N LYS A 64 -20.78 -20.91 -35.81
CA LYS A 64 -19.50 -21.06 -35.11
C LYS A 64 -18.57 -19.86 -35.37
N ALA A 65 -18.55 -19.37 -36.61
CA ALA A 65 -17.76 -18.21 -36.99
C ALA A 65 -18.25 -16.93 -36.29
N ILE A 66 -19.55 -16.66 -36.31
CA ILE A 66 -20.14 -15.52 -35.59
C ILE A 66 -19.81 -15.60 -34.10
N GLN A 67 -19.99 -16.76 -33.47
CA GLN A 67 -19.68 -16.96 -32.05
C GLN A 67 -18.21 -16.68 -31.70
N LYS A 68 -17.29 -16.91 -32.64
CA LYS A 68 -15.85 -16.67 -32.46
C LYS A 68 -15.43 -15.24 -32.81
N LEU A 69 -16.10 -14.63 -33.79
CA LEU A 69 -15.86 -13.25 -34.22
C LEU A 69 -16.49 -12.22 -33.28
N THR A 70 -17.54 -12.61 -32.54
CA THR A 70 -18.19 -11.76 -31.54
C THR A 70 -17.74 -12.14 -30.14
N LEU A 71 -17.39 -11.16 -29.32
CA LEU A 71 -17.12 -11.36 -27.89
C LEU A 71 -18.28 -12.12 -27.22
N SER A 72 -17.97 -13.28 -26.67
CA SER A 72 -18.94 -14.07 -25.90
C SER A 72 -19.04 -13.48 -24.49
N ARG A 73 -20.25 -13.10 -24.05
CA ARG A 73 -20.47 -12.67 -22.66
C ARG A 73 -20.25 -13.79 -21.64
N ALA A 74 -20.09 -15.04 -22.08
CA ALA A 74 -19.85 -16.17 -21.18
C ALA A 74 -18.41 -16.21 -20.67
N ASN A 75 -17.42 -15.85 -21.50
CA ASN A 75 -15.99 -15.90 -21.13
C ASN A 75 -15.18 -14.66 -21.60
N PRO A 76 -15.64 -13.43 -21.32
CA PRO A 76 -15.06 -12.21 -21.90
C PRO A 76 -13.57 -12.03 -21.60
N PHE A 77 -13.10 -12.47 -20.44
CA PHE A 77 -11.68 -12.39 -20.09
C PHE A 77 -10.81 -13.45 -20.78
N ALA A 78 -11.38 -14.62 -21.12
CA ALA A 78 -10.66 -15.62 -21.90
C ALA A 78 -10.51 -15.15 -23.35
N ASP A 79 -11.55 -14.54 -23.91
CA ASP A 79 -11.54 -13.97 -25.26
C ASP A 79 -10.53 -12.81 -25.36
N ILE A 80 -10.55 -11.86 -24.42
CA ILE A 80 -9.55 -10.76 -24.35
C ILE A 80 -8.12 -11.31 -24.25
N LYS A 81 -7.93 -12.43 -23.54
CA LYS A 81 -6.62 -13.08 -23.44
C LYS A 81 -6.19 -13.67 -24.78
N SER A 82 -7.08 -14.30 -25.53
CA SER A 82 -6.75 -14.83 -26.87
C SER A 82 -6.49 -13.75 -27.90
N ASP A 83 -7.10 -12.57 -27.77
CA ASP A 83 -6.87 -11.42 -28.66
C ASP A 83 -5.48 -10.77 -28.45
N GLY A 84 -4.79 -11.12 -27.37
CA GLY A 84 -3.38 -10.81 -27.16
C GLY A 84 -3.10 -9.53 -26.36
N ALA A 85 -1.82 -9.16 -26.28
CA ALA A 85 -1.33 -8.17 -25.33
C ALA A 85 -1.96 -6.77 -25.50
N ALA A 86 -2.25 -6.34 -26.73
CA ALA A 86 -2.89 -5.06 -27.00
C ALA A 86 -4.34 -5.00 -26.48
N ALA A 87 -5.10 -6.08 -26.64
CA ALA A 87 -6.46 -6.20 -26.13
C ALA A 87 -6.47 -6.22 -24.60
N ILE A 88 -5.54 -6.97 -23.98
CA ILE A 88 -5.36 -7.00 -22.52
C ILE A 88 -5.04 -5.60 -21.99
N SER A 89 -4.08 -4.89 -22.59
CA SER A 89 -3.68 -3.53 -22.17
C SER A 89 -4.85 -2.53 -22.26
N THR A 90 -5.62 -2.60 -23.35
CA THR A 90 -6.82 -1.76 -23.53
C THR A 90 -7.88 -2.08 -22.49
N ALA A 91 -8.14 -3.36 -22.22
CA ALA A 91 -9.12 -3.79 -21.22
C ALA A 91 -8.74 -3.33 -19.81
N LEU A 92 -7.46 -3.47 -19.41
CA LEU A 92 -6.96 -2.97 -18.13
C LEU A 92 -7.12 -1.44 -18.03
N THR A 93 -6.83 -0.71 -19.10
CA THR A 93 -7.01 0.75 -19.16
C THR A 93 -8.47 1.15 -18.99
N ASN A 94 -9.38 0.51 -19.72
CA ASN A 94 -10.81 0.81 -19.65
C ASN A 94 -11.41 0.53 -18.26
N LEU A 95 -10.88 -0.45 -17.54
CA LEU A 95 -11.30 -0.80 -16.19
C LEU A 95 -10.56 0.01 -15.10
N GLY A 96 -9.61 0.88 -15.47
CA GLY A 96 -8.76 1.60 -14.51
C GLY A 96 -7.78 0.70 -13.74
N LEU A 97 -7.50 -0.49 -14.26
CA LEU A 97 -6.66 -1.51 -13.62
C LEU A 97 -5.21 -1.51 -14.12
N THR A 98 -4.83 -0.63 -15.05
CA THR A 98 -3.46 -0.55 -15.59
C THR A 98 -2.40 -0.51 -14.49
N ASN A 99 -2.71 0.16 -13.37
CA ASN A 99 -1.80 0.36 -12.26
C ASN A 99 -2.31 -0.21 -10.92
N ALA A 100 -3.41 -0.97 -10.91
CA ALA A 100 -4.05 -1.38 -9.65
C ALA A 100 -3.20 -2.35 -8.80
N ILE A 101 -2.25 -3.09 -9.42
CA ILE A 101 -1.26 -3.92 -8.71
C ILE A 101 0.11 -3.21 -8.62
N ILE A 102 0.35 -2.21 -9.48
CA ILE A 102 1.62 -1.47 -9.55
C ILE A 102 1.66 -0.34 -8.50
N GLY A 103 0.50 0.21 -8.10
CA GLY A 103 0.42 1.29 -7.10
C GLY A 103 0.84 0.89 -5.68
N ASP A 104 0.81 -0.40 -5.34
CA ASP A 104 1.30 -0.91 -4.05
C ASP A 104 2.82 -1.13 -4.03
N THR A 105 3.51 -0.92 -5.16
CA THR A 105 4.96 -1.06 -5.24
C THR A 105 5.67 0.25 -4.90
N CYS A 106 6.74 0.13 -4.11
CA CYS A 106 7.63 1.24 -3.78
C CYS A 106 8.70 1.36 -4.87
N LYS A 107 8.72 2.51 -5.56
CA LYS A 107 9.78 2.84 -6.54
C LYS A 107 11.14 3.01 -5.91
N GLU A 108 11.13 3.78 -4.84
CA GLU A 108 12.31 4.29 -4.16
C GLU A 108 11.99 4.48 -2.69
N ALA A 109 12.85 3.94 -1.84
CA ALA A 109 12.91 4.27 -0.43
C ALA A 109 14.09 5.23 -0.22
N GLY A 110 13.84 6.36 0.43
CA GLY A 110 14.84 7.41 0.54
C GLY A 110 14.56 8.41 1.65
N PHE A 111 15.34 9.48 1.64
CA PHE A 111 15.30 10.57 2.60
C PHE A 111 15.07 11.89 1.87
N TYR A 112 14.01 12.62 2.23
CA TYR A 112 13.65 13.85 1.52
C TYR A 112 14.76 14.89 1.68
N SER A 113 15.29 15.38 0.57
CA SER A 113 16.45 16.30 0.54
C SER A 113 17.68 15.75 1.29
N GLY A 114 17.84 14.43 1.38
CA GLY A 114 18.94 13.78 2.10
C GLY A 114 18.85 13.85 3.62
N SER A 115 17.73 14.33 4.18
CA SER A 115 17.55 14.41 5.63
C SER A 115 17.15 13.05 6.21
N ALA A 116 18.01 12.49 7.06
CA ALA A 116 17.71 11.26 7.82
C ALA A 116 16.42 11.35 8.66
N LEU A 117 15.93 12.56 8.93
CA LEU A 117 14.71 12.86 9.68
C LEU A 117 13.43 12.87 8.83
N ALA A 118 13.54 12.61 7.52
CA ALA A 118 12.40 12.64 6.62
C ALA A 118 12.39 11.43 5.66
N PRO A 119 12.28 10.20 6.18
CA PRO A 119 12.18 9.02 5.34
C PRO A 119 10.88 9.06 4.54
N TYR A 120 10.93 8.54 3.32
CA TYR A 120 9.75 8.39 2.48
C TYR A 120 9.80 7.07 1.71
N LEU A 121 8.62 6.61 1.30
CA LEU A 121 8.46 5.73 0.15
C LEU A 121 7.83 6.56 -0.98
N MET A 122 8.32 6.39 -2.21
CA MET A 122 7.71 7.01 -3.39
C MET A 122 6.71 6.06 -4.01
N HIS A 123 5.48 6.54 -4.19
CA HIS A 123 4.51 5.85 -5.02
C HIS A 123 5.02 5.77 -6.47
N GLU A 124 5.00 4.58 -7.07
CA GLU A 124 5.59 4.34 -8.40
C GLU A 124 4.95 5.21 -9.49
N ASP A 125 3.62 5.27 -9.54
CA ASP A 125 2.91 5.94 -10.63
C ASP A 125 2.79 7.45 -10.49
N THR A 126 2.47 7.94 -9.29
CA THR A 126 2.18 9.37 -9.05
C THR A 126 3.42 10.17 -8.65
N HIS A 127 4.54 9.50 -8.33
CA HIS A 127 5.74 10.10 -7.74
C HIS A 127 5.44 10.95 -6.50
N THR A 128 4.34 10.67 -5.81
CA THR A 128 3.99 11.36 -4.57
C THR A 128 4.70 10.69 -3.39
N PRO A 129 5.38 11.46 -2.52
CA PRO A 129 6.04 10.88 -1.36
C PRO A 129 5.02 10.51 -0.29
N ILE A 130 4.99 9.23 0.08
CA ILE A 130 4.37 8.76 1.32
C ILE A 130 5.40 9.02 2.41
N ARG A 131 5.21 10.11 3.15
CA ARG A 131 6.11 10.47 4.25
C ARG A 131 6.01 9.43 5.33
N LEU A 132 7.10 8.72 5.56
CA LEU A 132 7.21 7.82 6.67
C LEU A 132 7.55 8.62 7.91
N VAL A 133 7.00 8.15 9.01
CA VAL A 133 7.28 8.68 10.32
C VAL A 133 8.64 8.07 10.70
N THR A 134 9.64 8.91 11.00
CA THR A 134 10.88 8.41 11.61
C THR A 134 10.54 7.70 12.92
N LEU A 135 11.41 6.78 13.36
CA LEU A 135 11.37 6.27 14.73
C LEU A 135 11.18 7.45 15.71
N ASP A 136 11.90 8.56 15.48
CA ASP A 136 11.81 9.88 16.14
C ASP A 136 10.41 10.47 16.37
N SER A 137 9.40 10.00 15.66
CA SER A 137 8.03 10.53 15.69
C SER A 137 6.98 9.52 16.17
N VAL A 138 7.38 8.27 16.44
CA VAL A 138 6.63 7.30 17.28
C VAL A 138 7.63 6.67 18.25
N HIS A 139 7.99 7.42 19.30
CA HIS A 139 9.08 7.06 20.21
C HIS A 139 8.58 6.63 21.59
N ARG A 140 8.36 5.32 21.75
CA ARG A 140 8.49 4.67 23.05
C ARG A 140 9.61 3.64 22.96
N VAL A 141 10.84 4.05 23.30
CA VAL A 141 11.96 3.11 23.49
C VAL A 141 11.88 2.62 24.93
N THR A 142 11.28 1.44 25.16
CA THR A 142 11.25 0.80 26.49
C THR A 142 12.27 -0.33 26.55
N THR A 143 13.25 -0.19 27.44
CA THR A 143 14.11 -1.29 27.89
C THR A 143 13.65 -1.73 29.29
N THR A 144 14.26 -2.75 29.88
CA THR A 144 14.02 -3.13 31.28
C THR A 144 14.43 -2.04 32.28
N THR A 145 15.26 -1.06 31.87
CA THR A 145 15.92 -0.11 32.80
C THR A 145 15.51 1.34 32.55
N TYR A 146 15.03 1.70 31.35
CA TYR A 146 14.58 3.06 31.05
C TYR A 146 13.54 3.13 29.92
N THR A 147 12.81 4.24 29.87
CA THR A 147 11.94 4.68 28.77
C THR A 147 12.32 6.10 28.34
N ILE A 148 12.44 6.34 27.03
CA ILE A 148 12.64 7.69 26.46
C ILE A 148 11.45 8.05 25.59
N ASN A 149 10.87 9.21 25.86
CA ASN A 149 9.83 9.83 25.04
C ASN A 149 10.38 11.10 24.39
N TYR A 150 10.16 11.24 23.09
CA TYR A 150 10.50 12.44 22.32
C TYR A 150 9.21 13.10 21.88
N TYR A 151 9.11 14.41 22.06
CA TYR A 151 7.93 15.19 21.73
C TYR A 151 8.21 16.11 20.54
N ALA A 152 7.18 16.39 19.74
CA ALA A 152 7.29 17.21 18.52
C ALA A 152 7.81 18.64 18.76
N ASN A 153 7.70 19.15 19.98
CA ASN A 153 8.26 20.45 20.37
C ASN A 153 9.76 20.39 20.73
N GLY A 154 10.43 19.25 20.51
CA GLY A 154 11.82 19.02 20.83
C GLY A 154 12.09 18.56 22.27
N LEU A 155 11.05 18.43 23.11
CA LEU A 155 11.21 17.99 24.50
C LEU A 155 11.59 16.51 24.52
N ILE A 156 12.50 16.16 25.42
CA ILE A 156 12.92 14.80 25.71
C ILE A 156 12.54 14.50 27.16
N HIS A 157 11.91 13.35 27.39
CA HIS A 157 11.57 12.84 28.71
C HIS A 157 12.16 11.45 28.90
N ILE A 158 12.93 11.28 29.97
CA ILE A 158 13.57 10.03 30.34
C ILE A 158 12.98 9.56 31.66
N LEU A 159 12.50 8.32 31.71
CA LEU A 159 12.19 7.58 32.93
C LEU A 159 13.21 6.46 33.07
N GLY A 160 13.83 6.26 34.22
CA GLY A 160 14.79 5.16 34.39
C GLY A 160 15.14 4.86 35.84
N MET A 161 16.07 3.93 36.02
CA MET A 161 16.67 3.62 37.33
C MET A 161 18.08 4.19 37.43
N THR A 162 18.46 4.70 38.60
CA THR A 162 19.83 5.08 38.91
C THR A 162 20.72 3.84 38.96
N PRO A 163 22.06 3.99 38.81
CA PRO A 163 22.98 2.97 39.31
C PRO A 163 22.70 2.69 40.78
N THR A 164 23.09 1.50 41.26
CA THR A 164 23.05 1.18 42.68
C THR A 164 23.87 2.20 43.49
N VAL A 165 23.24 2.86 44.45
CA VAL A 165 23.83 3.89 45.31
C VAL A 165 23.80 3.51 46.78
N SER A 166 24.76 4.03 47.55
CA SER A 166 24.88 3.87 49.00
C SER A 166 25.20 5.21 49.68
N SER A 167 25.09 5.25 51.01
CA SER A 167 25.05 6.50 51.78
C SER A 167 26.30 7.39 51.78
N LEU A 168 27.47 6.82 51.49
CA LEU A 168 28.75 7.52 51.72
C LEU A 168 29.57 7.72 50.44
N THR A 169 29.08 7.24 49.29
CA THR A 169 29.83 7.33 48.04
C THR A 169 28.92 7.73 46.88
N PRO A 170 29.09 8.94 46.32
CA PRO A 170 28.30 9.37 45.18
C PRO A 170 28.63 8.53 43.95
N LYS A 171 27.61 8.22 43.16
CA LYS A 171 27.79 7.57 41.86
C LYS A 171 27.48 8.54 40.74
N THR A 172 28.29 8.50 39.68
CA THR A 172 27.94 9.17 38.43
C THR A 172 26.84 8.37 37.75
N MET A 173 25.73 9.02 37.46
CA MET A 173 24.70 8.51 36.59
C MET A 173 24.79 9.20 35.25
N THR A 174 24.80 8.43 34.16
CA THR A 174 24.73 8.93 32.79
C THR A 174 23.32 8.72 32.25
N PHE A 175 22.73 9.74 31.65
CA PHE A 175 21.45 9.60 30.97
C PHE A 175 21.60 8.70 29.72
N PRO A 176 20.59 7.88 29.39
CA PRO A 176 20.58 7.06 28.17
C PRO A 176 20.80 7.87 26.87
N VAL A 177 20.36 9.14 26.88
CA VAL A 177 20.60 10.11 25.82
C VAL A 177 20.97 11.44 26.44
N ALA A 178 21.91 12.17 25.82
CA ALA A 178 22.24 13.51 26.24
C ALA A 178 21.16 14.50 25.77
N PHE A 179 20.77 15.43 26.64
CA PHE A 179 19.93 16.55 26.25
C PHE A 179 20.72 17.49 25.32
N PRO A 180 20.23 17.80 24.10
CA PRO A 180 20.95 18.63 23.12
C PRO A 180 21.33 20.03 23.61
N ASN A 181 20.57 20.60 24.54
CA ASN A 181 20.79 21.93 25.10
C ASN A 181 20.94 21.88 26.62
N ALA A 182 19.96 21.34 27.35
CA ALA A 182 19.93 21.34 28.80
C ALA A 182 18.96 20.29 29.38
N CYS A 183 19.34 19.71 30.52
CA CYS A 183 18.36 19.09 31.41
C CYS A 183 17.67 20.20 32.21
N ILE A 184 16.37 20.40 31.98
CA ILE A 184 15.59 21.48 32.61
C ILE A 184 14.91 21.03 33.90
N ARG A 185 14.68 19.72 34.07
CA ARG A 185 14.10 19.15 35.28
C ARG A 185 14.65 17.76 35.51
N PHE A 186 15.00 17.48 36.76
CA PHE A 186 15.40 16.15 37.21
C PHE A 186 14.73 15.87 38.55
N ALA A 187 14.10 14.71 38.67
CA ALA A 187 13.50 14.27 39.92
C ALA A 187 13.80 12.79 40.17
N LEU A 188 14.00 12.48 41.44
CA LEU A 188 14.12 11.12 41.95
C LEU A 188 12.78 10.77 42.59
N HIS A 189 12.28 9.56 42.35
CA HIS A 189 11.09 9.08 43.05
C HIS A 189 11.52 8.10 44.13
N ASN A 190 11.20 8.46 45.37
CA ASN A 190 11.47 7.63 46.54
C ASN A 190 10.75 6.29 46.38
N GLN A 191 11.44 5.21 46.75
CA GLN A 191 10.85 3.88 46.75
C GLN A 191 10.29 3.61 48.14
N GLU A 192 9.01 3.23 48.22
CA GLU A 192 8.46 2.65 49.45
C GLU A 192 9.19 1.32 49.70
N SER A 193 10.11 1.30 50.65
CA SER A 193 10.55 0.04 51.23
C SER A 193 9.39 -0.43 52.11
N GLY A 194 8.98 -1.69 52.05
CA GLY A 194 7.88 -2.24 52.87
C GLY A 194 8.15 -2.27 54.39
N VAL A 195 9.01 -1.39 54.90
CA VAL A 195 9.42 -1.14 56.29
C VAL A 195 9.35 0.39 56.53
N PRO A 196 9.28 0.88 57.78
CA PRO A 196 9.06 2.29 58.10
C PRO A 196 10.29 3.20 57.85
N SER A 197 10.99 3.01 56.72
CA SER A 197 12.18 3.74 56.30
C SER A 197 11.98 4.24 54.87
N TYR A 198 11.93 5.56 54.69
CA TYR A 198 11.94 6.16 53.35
C TYR A 198 13.37 6.16 52.80
N ASN A 199 13.56 5.49 51.65
CA ASN A 199 14.79 5.60 50.86
C ASN A 199 14.78 6.97 50.19
N MET A 200 15.70 7.84 50.60
CA MET A 200 15.85 9.16 50.02
C MET A 200 17.11 9.17 49.15
N ALA A 201 17.05 9.86 48.03
CA ALA A 201 18.28 10.19 47.32
C ALA A 201 18.29 11.65 46.95
N MET A 202 19.51 12.15 46.90
CA MET A 202 19.81 13.50 46.52
C MET A 202 20.64 13.44 45.25
N TYR A 203 20.60 14.52 44.48
CA TYR A 203 21.48 14.66 43.33
C TYR A 203 22.27 15.95 43.41
N SER A 204 23.42 15.95 42.77
CA SER A 204 24.23 17.14 42.53
C SER A 204 24.79 17.09 41.11
N ASN A 205 25.41 18.19 40.66
CA ASN A 205 26.11 18.24 39.37
C ASN A 205 25.22 17.81 38.19
N LEU A 206 23.95 18.24 38.18
CA LEU A 206 23.05 18.00 37.06
C LEU A 206 23.62 18.65 35.79
N SER A 207 23.63 17.89 34.71
CA SER A 207 24.17 18.29 33.42
C SER A 207 23.31 17.74 32.29
N ARG A 208 23.67 18.08 31.05
CA ARG A 208 23.02 17.55 29.84
C ARG A 208 23.16 16.03 29.70
N THR A 209 24.17 15.43 30.31
CA THR A 209 24.52 14.01 30.10
C THR A 209 24.26 13.15 31.34
N GLY A 210 23.85 13.73 32.46
CA GLY A 210 23.64 13.00 33.70
C GLY A 210 23.76 13.84 34.96
N ALA A 211 23.86 13.16 36.10
CA ALA A 211 23.98 13.77 37.42
C ALA A 211 24.84 12.91 38.37
N LYS A 212 25.25 13.47 39.50
CA LYS A 212 25.78 12.71 40.63
C LYS A 212 24.65 12.34 41.57
N ILE A 213 24.49 11.06 41.89
CA ILE A 213 23.45 10.55 42.78
C ILE A 213 24.08 10.16 44.12
N TRP A 214 23.41 10.57 45.20
CA TRP A 214 23.77 10.32 46.59
C TRP A 214 22.63 9.56 47.25
N GLY A 215 22.91 8.39 47.83
CA GLY A 215 21.94 7.70 48.68
C GLY A 215 21.91 8.31 50.07
N VAL A 216 20.75 8.41 50.70
CA VAL A 216 20.60 8.73 52.14
C VAL A 216 19.36 8.01 52.67
N ALA A 217 19.41 7.35 53.83
CA ALA A 217 18.21 6.71 54.38
C ALA A 217 17.85 7.23 55.77
N ASN A 218 16.55 7.10 56.08
CA ASN A 218 16.00 6.68 57.36
C ASN A 218 15.23 7.70 58.22
N ILE A 219 14.11 8.22 57.70
CA ILE A 219 13.01 8.67 58.58
C ILE A 219 12.39 7.42 59.23
N LEU A 220 12.90 6.98 60.38
CA LEU A 220 12.35 5.86 61.13
C LEU A 220 10.95 6.21 61.66
N GLY A 221 9.98 5.39 61.28
CA GLY A 221 8.60 5.51 61.75
C GLY A 221 8.45 5.35 63.26
N ASN A 222 7.99 6.44 63.85
CA ASN A 222 7.04 6.58 64.96
C ASN A 222 7.64 7.03 66.29
N SER A 223 7.44 8.33 66.57
CA SER A 223 7.70 9.12 67.80
C SER A 223 9.09 9.75 68.02
N GLY A 224 10.09 9.52 67.16
CA GLY A 224 11.40 10.19 67.21
C GLY A 224 11.62 11.20 66.09
N SER A 225 12.47 12.21 66.31
CA SER A 225 12.96 13.08 65.24
C SER A 225 13.64 12.26 64.13
N PRO A 226 13.47 12.62 62.84
CA PRO A 226 14.10 11.90 61.74
C PRO A 226 15.62 11.87 61.93
N THR A 227 16.24 10.71 61.77
CA THR A 227 17.69 10.56 61.79
C THR A 227 18.22 10.33 60.37
N LEU A 228 19.42 10.83 60.08
CA LEU A 228 20.09 10.53 58.82
C LEU A 228 20.97 9.29 59.03
N GLY A 229 20.68 8.23 58.30
CA GLY A 229 21.32 6.93 58.37
C GLY A 229 21.78 6.40 57.01
N ALA A 230 22.52 5.30 57.05
CA ALA A 230 23.07 4.68 55.87
C ALA A 230 21.99 3.98 55.03
N LEU A 231 21.85 4.36 53.76
CA LEU A 231 21.09 3.62 52.75
C LEU A 231 21.82 2.31 52.41
N PRO A 232 21.14 1.14 52.46
CA PRO A 232 21.64 -0.08 51.86
C PRO A 232 21.70 0.06 50.33
N ASP A 233 22.53 -0.74 49.66
CA ASP A 233 22.67 -0.70 48.21
C ASP A 233 21.30 -0.81 47.51
N ALA A 234 20.88 0.27 46.84
CA ALA A 234 19.56 0.35 46.21
C ALA A 234 19.61 1.11 44.88
N GLU A 235 18.72 0.73 43.97
CA GLU A 235 18.40 1.49 42.75
C GLU A 235 17.18 2.37 43.00
N ILE A 236 17.19 3.57 42.45
CA ILE A 236 16.13 4.56 42.66
C ILE A 236 15.59 5.00 41.31
N SER A 237 14.27 5.09 41.18
CA SER A 237 13.68 5.56 39.93
C SER A 237 13.85 7.06 39.77
N TYR A 238 14.00 7.53 38.53
CA TYR A 238 14.11 8.94 38.21
C TYR A 238 13.29 9.33 36.99
N GLU A 239 12.96 10.62 36.92
CA GLU A 239 12.52 11.29 35.70
C GLU A 239 13.49 12.44 35.37
N ALA A 240 13.76 12.63 34.08
CA ALA A 240 14.53 13.75 33.57
C ALA A 240 13.85 14.34 32.34
N TRP A 241 13.78 15.66 32.28
CA TRP A 241 13.19 16.41 31.17
C TRP A 241 14.21 17.42 30.64
N GLY A 242 14.24 17.63 29.33
CA GLY A 242 15.18 18.55 28.71
C GLY A 242 14.98 18.70 27.20
N TYR A 243 15.78 19.59 26.62
CA TYR A 243 15.84 19.88 25.19
C TYR A 243 17.30 19.91 24.74
#